data_AF-A0AAN5KR28-F1
#
_entry.id   AF-A0AAN5KR28-F1
#
_cell.length_a   1.000
_cell.length_b   1.000
_cell.length_c   1.000
_cell.angle_alpha   90.00
_cell.angle_beta   90.00
_cell.angle_gamma   90.00
#
_symmetry.space_group_name_H-M   'P 1'
#
loop_
_entity.id
_entity.type
_entity.pdbx_description
1 polymer ?
#
loop_
_entity_poly.entity_id
_entity_poly.type
_entity_poly.pdbx_seq_one_letter_code
_entity_poly.pdbx_strand_id
1 'polypeptide(L)'
;MNTTEHTELGNGLLMDKIEGNPYLRIDEIGVLHLRLQRFGENNLPEPMELEMSAGEIIAMAGDYFTQANWTMDLDLPKCEFFNSPIELGKHLIRKPIDPKEESALITAYNNLAAPDVTRKEIDRIYSINNANYVPFSPTLNFYAQQLMYYFRVKDYGEMLVRNQTHFTPWSIRVYILGHAIALRYARLSYELKQLAADKNYQSDNPDLNTLKISLQNKNEPLSSNTLLDLANRYHAQSYSIELFTFHYYSDHFATGHMSMIGDLRVVLKERFGVWGNILANNLHDEVNRVGVYTIRPYDPTPNTTEAPSRARGDGKFDTCLNQFNRLACLNGMTASLKDINQVLSGSEIPEQKDFGGLVHMPDVDFNSRQHQPLLVLSKGKVYYRSNLSKIEILSPTEYEQLRQNPEKHGYRELTNKWAAFKLVTKLRLFPYVYDGSVMPVSDEKLAEIIADEKRRNPQRAPIPTPTCLPENEPTVFDWRTKASWRNNKDSLDILDGLKKHSILGAKQAPSAIQEEEEVQLNLGV
;
A
#
# COMPACT_ATOMS: atom_id res chain seq x y z
N MET A 1 1.03 -1.59 -1.31
CA MET A 1 0.88 -2.83 -0.52
C MET A 1 -0.38 -3.52 -1.01
N ASN A 2 -0.49 -4.85 -0.93
CA ASN A 2 -1.69 -5.51 -1.43
C ASN A 2 -2.85 -5.47 -0.41
N THR A 3 -4.07 -5.75 -0.88
CA THR A 3 -5.29 -5.71 -0.07
C THR A 3 -5.20 -6.56 1.18
N THR A 4 -4.71 -7.80 1.09
CA THR A 4 -4.62 -8.72 2.22
C THR A 4 -3.60 -8.25 3.25
N GLU A 5 -2.44 -7.78 2.81
CA GLU A 5 -1.37 -7.24 3.67
C GLU A 5 -1.89 -6.02 4.46
N HIS A 6 -2.64 -5.11 3.83
CA HIS A 6 -3.31 -4.01 4.51
C HIS A 6 -4.31 -4.49 5.58
N THR A 7 -5.14 -5.48 5.23
CA THR A 7 -6.13 -6.04 6.15
C THR A 7 -5.48 -6.66 7.38
N GLU A 8 -4.45 -7.47 7.18
CA GLU A 8 -3.73 -8.14 8.25
C GLU A 8 -3.01 -7.15 9.17
N LEU A 9 -2.38 -6.11 8.58
CA LEU A 9 -1.76 -5.04 9.37
C LEU A 9 -2.76 -4.29 10.23
N GLY A 10 -3.87 -3.85 9.67
CA GLY A 10 -4.87 -3.10 10.41
C GLY A 10 -5.54 -3.91 11.51
N ASN A 11 -5.84 -5.18 11.24
CA ASN A 11 -6.42 -6.08 12.23
C ASN A 11 -5.41 -6.46 13.33
N GLY A 12 -4.11 -6.33 13.06
CA GLY A 12 -3.05 -6.52 14.06
C GLY A 12 -2.82 -5.32 14.99
N LEU A 13 -3.51 -4.19 14.78
CA LEU A 13 -3.34 -3.01 15.63
C LEU A 13 -4.03 -3.19 16.99
N LEU A 14 -3.27 -2.99 18.06
CA LEU A 14 -3.81 -2.95 19.41
C LEU A 14 -4.37 -1.57 19.71
N MET A 15 -5.62 -1.52 20.15
CA MET A 15 -6.37 -0.29 20.40
C MET A 15 -6.79 -0.22 21.86
N ASP A 16 -6.35 0.82 22.56
CA ASP A 16 -6.74 1.10 23.94
C ASP A 16 -7.92 2.09 23.98
N LYS A 17 -8.59 2.19 25.14
CA LYS A 17 -9.53 3.28 25.48
C LYS A 17 -10.76 3.44 24.56
N ILE A 18 -11.27 2.35 24.00
CA ILE A 18 -12.52 2.38 23.24
C ILE A 18 -13.79 2.15 24.08
N GLU A 19 -13.63 1.88 25.38
CA GLU A 19 -14.72 1.55 26.29
C GLU A 19 -15.80 2.64 26.34
N GLY A 20 -17.07 2.23 26.32
CA GLY A 20 -18.21 3.14 26.43
C GLY A 20 -18.55 3.92 25.14
N ASN A 21 -17.87 3.69 24.03
CA ASN A 21 -18.24 4.24 22.73
C ASN A 21 -19.12 3.24 21.93
N PRO A 22 -20.41 3.54 21.66
CA PRO A 22 -21.32 2.63 20.96
C PRO A 22 -20.97 2.40 19.47
N TYR A 23 -20.03 3.17 18.91
CA TYR A 23 -19.61 3.06 17.51
C TYR A 23 -18.29 2.30 17.33
N LEU A 24 -17.67 1.86 18.43
CA LEU A 24 -16.41 1.12 18.45
C LEU A 24 -16.62 -0.20 19.19
N ARG A 25 -16.11 -1.29 18.61
CA ARG A 25 -16.21 -2.63 19.20
C ARG A 25 -14.92 -3.39 18.98
N ILE A 26 -14.36 -3.99 20.02
CA ILE A 26 -13.31 -5.00 19.89
C ILE A 26 -13.99 -6.37 19.90
N ASP A 27 -13.63 -7.24 18.96
CA ASP A 27 -14.11 -8.62 18.93
C ASP A 27 -13.30 -9.55 19.84
N GLU A 28 -13.68 -10.83 19.88
CA GLU A 28 -13.09 -11.84 20.77
C GLU A 28 -11.59 -12.10 20.52
N ILE A 29 -11.10 -11.77 19.32
CA ILE A 29 -9.70 -11.97 18.92
C ILE A 29 -8.88 -10.66 19.01
N GLY A 30 -9.48 -9.57 19.50
CA GLY A 30 -8.80 -8.30 19.72
C GLY A 30 -8.85 -7.34 18.52
N VAL A 31 -9.62 -7.64 17.47
CA VAL A 31 -9.72 -6.78 16.28
C VAL A 31 -10.71 -5.66 16.53
N LEU A 32 -10.31 -4.43 16.20
CA LEU A 32 -11.19 -3.26 16.24
C LEU A 32 -12.15 -3.28 15.05
N HIS A 33 -13.43 -3.17 15.34
CA HIS A 33 -14.52 -2.91 14.41
C HIS A 33 -15.11 -1.53 14.71
N LEU A 34 -15.39 -0.77 13.65
CA LEU A 34 -15.94 0.57 13.74
C LEU A 34 -17.17 0.67 12.86
N ARG A 35 -18.22 1.28 13.40
CA ARG A 35 -19.30 1.81 12.59
C ARG A 35 -18.80 3.09 11.93
N LEU A 36 -18.62 3.07 10.61
CA LEU A 36 -18.05 4.21 9.88
C LEU A 36 -18.85 5.49 10.17
N GLN A 37 -18.14 6.61 10.27
CA GLN A 37 -18.76 7.92 10.49
C GLN A 37 -18.63 8.73 9.19
N ARG A 38 -19.68 9.38 8.72
CA ARG A 38 -19.63 10.23 7.52
C ARG A 38 -19.75 11.69 7.94
N PHE A 39 -19.07 12.60 7.25
CA PHE A 39 -19.43 14.01 7.34
C PHE A 39 -20.72 14.26 6.56
N GLY A 40 -21.82 14.45 7.28
CA GLY A 40 -23.12 14.80 6.72
C GLY A 40 -23.17 16.23 6.21
N GLU A 41 -24.33 16.66 5.71
CA GLU A 41 -24.57 18.03 5.18
C GLU A 41 -24.27 19.14 6.20
N ASN A 42 -24.26 18.77 7.48
CA ASN A 42 -24.02 19.65 8.60
C ASN A 42 -22.54 19.75 9.03
N ASN A 43 -21.62 19.06 8.34
CA ASN A 43 -20.23 18.84 8.75
C ASN A 43 -20.09 18.18 10.14
N LEU A 44 -21.13 17.47 10.58
CA LEU A 44 -21.12 16.66 11.79
C LEU A 44 -20.90 15.19 11.41
N PRO A 45 -20.20 14.41 12.25
CA PRO A 45 -20.08 12.97 12.04
C PRO A 45 -21.44 12.29 12.25
N GLU A 46 -21.83 11.48 11.27
CA GLU A 46 -23.07 10.70 11.25
C GLU A 46 -22.73 9.21 11.10
N PRO A 47 -23.27 8.33 11.95
CA PRO A 47 -22.96 6.91 11.87
C PRO A 47 -23.60 6.27 10.63
N MET A 48 -22.80 5.51 9.90
CA MET A 48 -23.22 4.71 8.75
C MET A 48 -23.72 3.34 9.19
N GLU A 49 -24.54 2.68 8.37
CA GLU A 49 -24.94 1.29 8.64
C GLU A 49 -23.79 0.29 8.49
N LEU A 50 -22.76 0.66 7.73
CA LEU A 50 -21.60 -0.19 7.47
C LEU A 50 -20.64 -0.20 8.67
N GLU A 51 -20.55 -1.34 9.35
CA GLU A 51 -19.48 -1.67 10.29
C GLU A 51 -18.34 -2.33 9.52
N MET A 52 -17.09 -1.95 9.78
CA MET A 52 -15.87 -2.53 9.18
C MET A 52 -14.78 -2.75 10.23
N SER A 53 -13.95 -3.78 10.04
CA SER A 53 -12.72 -3.93 10.82
C SER A 53 -11.69 -2.87 10.45
N ALA A 54 -10.75 -2.59 11.35
CA ALA A 54 -9.66 -1.65 11.11
C ALA A 54 -8.87 -2.01 9.84
N GLY A 55 -8.56 -3.28 9.64
CA GLY A 55 -7.90 -3.78 8.44
C GLY A 55 -8.71 -3.56 7.17
N GLU A 56 -10.03 -3.78 7.21
CA GLU A 56 -10.87 -3.51 6.05
C GLU A 56 -10.89 -2.03 5.68
N ILE A 57 -10.90 -1.11 6.65
CA ILE A 57 -10.87 0.33 6.35
C ILE A 57 -9.56 0.69 5.63
N ILE A 58 -8.42 0.19 6.12
CA ILE A 58 -7.11 0.41 5.50
C ILE A 58 -7.05 -0.19 4.09
N ALA A 59 -7.53 -1.41 3.92
CA ALA A 59 -7.46 -2.12 2.64
C ALA A 59 -8.40 -1.54 1.56
N MET A 60 -9.50 -0.89 1.97
CA MET A 60 -10.51 -0.35 1.07
C MET A 60 -10.24 1.12 0.69
N ALA A 61 -9.59 1.86 1.59
CA ALA A 61 -9.12 3.22 1.32
C ALA A 61 -8.10 3.24 0.18
N GLY A 62 -8.03 4.36 -0.55
CA GLY A 62 -7.03 4.60 -1.61
C GLY A 62 -7.26 3.82 -2.91
N ASP A 63 -7.35 2.49 -2.85
CA ASP A 63 -7.39 1.62 -4.03
C ASP A 63 -8.79 1.40 -4.62
N TYR A 64 -9.82 1.42 -3.77
CA TYR A 64 -11.18 1.04 -4.18
C TYR A 64 -12.24 2.10 -3.89
N PHE A 65 -12.10 2.81 -2.77
CA PHE A 65 -13.08 3.82 -2.34
C PHE A 65 -12.42 5.16 -2.07
N THR A 66 -11.99 5.81 -3.16
CA THR A 66 -11.51 7.20 -3.16
C THR A 66 -11.91 7.89 -4.47
N GLN A 67 -11.95 9.22 -4.49
CA GLN A 67 -12.23 9.93 -5.74
C GLN A 67 -10.97 9.92 -6.62
N ALA A 68 -11.03 9.40 -7.85
CA ALA A 68 -9.83 9.27 -8.71
C ALA A 68 -9.05 10.60 -8.94
N ASN A 69 -9.67 11.76 -8.71
CA ASN A 69 -9.06 13.09 -8.84
C ASN A 69 -8.68 13.76 -7.53
N TRP A 70 -8.97 13.18 -6.35
CA TRP A 70 -8.73 13.83 -5.05
C TRP A 70 -7.24 14.23 -4.86
N THR A 71 -6.35 13.45 -5.47
CA THR A 71 -4.90 13.65 -5.48
C THR A 71 -4.47 14.94 -6.20
N MET A 72 -5.29 15.45 -7.12
CA MET A 72 -5.02 16.68 -7.88
C MET A 72 -5.35 17.96 -7.09
N ASP A 73 -6.04 17.83 -5.95
CA ASP A 73 -6.36 18.94 -5.06
C ASP A 73 -5.26 19.18 -4.01
N LEU A 74 -4.27 18.28 -3.94
CA LEU A 74 -3.08 18.45 -3.11
C LEU A 74 -2.02 19.28 -3.86
N ASP A 75 -1.48 20.29 -3.18
CA ASP A 75 -0.37 21.08 -3.71
C ASP A 75 0.96 20.33 -3.48
N LEU A 76 1.21 19.39 -4.39
CA LEU A 76 2.36 18.50 -4.39
C LEU A 76 3.45 19.07 -5.31
N PRO A 77 4.55 19.61 -4.76
CA PRO A 77 5.63 20.12 -5.59
C PRO A 77 6.33 18.97 -6.31
N LYS A 78 6.94 19.29 -7.46
CA LYS A 78 7.74 18.33 -8.23
C LYS A 78 9.02 17.98 -7.47
N CYS A 79 9.45 16.72 -7.50
CA CYS A 79 10.67 16.33 -6.78
C CYS A 79 11.92 17.00 -7.35
N GLU A 80 11.92 17.38 -8.64
CA GLU A 80 13.04 18.09 -9.30
C GLU A 80 13.41 19.44 -8.67
N PHE A 81 12.51 20.04 -7.88
CA PHE A 81 12.77 21.29 -7.16
C PHE A 81 13.55 21.10 -5.86
N PHE A 82 13.86 19.86 -5.47
CA PHE A 82 14.56 19.53 -4.23
C PHE A 82 15.82 18.71 -4.53
N ASN A 83 16.84 18.79 -3.67
CA ASN A 83 18.08 18.03 -3.89
C ASN A 83 17.88 16.53 -3.65
N SER A 84 16.89 16.16 -2.83
CA SER A 84 16.54 14.77 -2.58
C SER A 84 15.06 14.59 -2.20
N PRO A 85 14.50 13.37 -2.38
CA PRO A 85 13.17 13.01 -1.87
C PRO A 85 13.01 13.25 -0.36
N ILE A 86 14.08 13.03 0.42
CA ILE A 86 14.10 13.25 1.88
C ILE A 86 13.93 14.74 2.22
N GLU A 87 14.57 15.64 1.48
CA GLU A 87 14.39 17.08 1.68
C GLU A 87 12.95 17.50 1.38
N LEU A 88 12.36 16.97 0.31
CA LEU A 88 10.96 17.21 -0.02
C LEU A 88 10.04 16.64 1.09
N GLY A 89 10.28 15.43 1.58
CA GLY A 89 9.53 14.88 2.71
C GLY A 89 9.58 15.78 3.96
N LYS A 90 10.78 16.26 4.33
CA LYS A 90 10.96 17.21 5.44
C LYS A 90 10.25 18.55 5.22
N HIS A 91 10.15 19.00 3.98
CA HIS A 91 9.38 20.18 3.62
C HIS A 91 7.86 19.94 3.77
N LEU A 92 7.35 18.82 3.23
CA LEU A 92 5.94 18.44 3.31
C LEU A 92 5.44 18.27 4.75
N ILE A 93 6.29 17.77 5.65
CA ILE A 93 6.01 17.64 7.09
C ILE A 93 5.78 18.99 7.77
N ARG A 94 6.50 20.04 7.33
CA ARG A 94 6.42 21.37 7.95
C ARG A 94 5.44 22.31 7.25
N LYS A 95 4.95 21.92 6.07
CA LYS A 95 4.03 22.73 5.29
C LYS A 95 2.70 22.84 6.04
N PRO A 96 2.20 24.06 6.35
CA PRO A 96 0.88 24.23 6.95
C PRO A 96 -0.21 23.53 6.13
N ILE A 97 -1.24 23.03 6.79
CA ILE A 97 -2.37 22.38 6.11
C ILE A 97 -3.27 23.45 5.52
N ASP A 98 -3.51 23.40 4.21
CA ASP A 98 -4.47 24.25 3.53
C ASP A 98 -5.90 23.68 3.72
N PRO A 99 -6.91 24.51 4.04
CA PRO A 99 -8.31 24.07 4.11
C PRO A 99 -8.81 23.33 2.86
N LYS A 100 -8.26 23.62 1.67
CA LYS A 100 -8.57 22.88 0.44
C LYS A 100 -8.07 21.44 0.47
N GLU A 101 -6.87 21.22 1.00
CA GLU A 101 -6.31 19.87 1.16
C GLU A 101 -7.16 19.07 2.16
N GLU A 102 -7.53 19.69 3.28
CA GLU A 102 -8.42 19.08 4.27
C GLU A 102 -9.77 18.68 3.67
N SER A 103 -10.41 19.58 2.92
CA SER A 103 -11.66 19.31 2.22
C SER A 103 -11.52 18.16 1.21
N ALA A 104 -10.39 18.10 0.49
CA ALA A 104 -10.11 17.04 -0.47
C ALA A 104 -9.98 15.67 0.22
N LEU A 105 -9.28 15.58 1.35
CA LEU A 105 -9.15 14.31 2.08
C LEU A 105 -10.48 13.88 2.72
N ILE A 106 -11.24 14.82 3.30
CA ILE A 106 -12.59 14.54 3.82
C ILE A 106 -13.50 14.03 2.71
N THR A 107 -13.43 14.64 1.52
CA THR A 107 -14.20 14.19 0.35
C THR A 107 -13.77 12.79 -0.09
N ALA A 108 -12.46 12.52 -0.12
CA ALA A 108 -11.92 11.20 -0.44
C ALA A 108 -12.46 10.14 0.54
N TYR A 109 -12.35 10.40 1.84
CA TYR A 109 -12.87 9.55 2.92
C TYR A 109 -14.39 9.34 2.83
N ASN A 110 -15.16 10.40 2.55
CA ASN A 110 -16.61 10.32 2.42
C ASN A 110 -17.08 9.40 1.27
N ASN A 111 -16.23 9.06 0.31
CA ASN A 111 -16.57 8.05 -0.71
C ASN A 111 -16.56 6.63 -0.13
N LEU A 112 -15.65 6.33 0.82
CA LEU A 112 -15.69 5.06 1.56
C LEU A 112 -16.87 5.03 2.53
N ALA A 113 -17.11 6.15 3.23
CA ALA A 113 -18.24 6.31 4.13
C ALA A 113 -19.55 6.70 3.40
N ALA A 114 -19.70 6.41 2.11
CA ALA A 114 -20.90 6.77 1.38
C ALA A 114 -22.07 5.80 1.68
N PRO A 115 -23.34 6.27 1.70
CA PRO A 115 -24.49 5.43 2.05
C PRO A 115 -24.76 4.28 1.08
N ASP A 116 -24.26 4.39 -0.15
CA ASP A 116 -24.35 3.37 -1.17
C ASP A 116 -23.23 2.33 -1.09
N VAL A 117 -22.21 2.54 -0.26
CA VAL A 117 -21.17 1.52 0.00
C VAL A 117 -21.71 0.44 0.91
N THR A 118 -21.72 -0.79 0.41
CA THR A 118 -22.31 -1.95 1.08
C THR A 118 -21.28 -3.04 1.38
N ARG A 119 -21.57 -3.84 2.42
CA ARG A 119 -20.80 -5.05 2.74
C ARG A 119 -20.60 -5.97 1.52
N LYS A 120 -21.61 -6.09 0.67
CA LYS A 120 -21.57 -6.87 -0.59
C LYS A 120 -20.51 -6.39 -1.57
N GLU A 121 -20.21 -5.10 -1.62
CA GLU A 121 -19.16 -4.54 -2.49
C GLU A 121 -17.77 -4.83 -1.93
N ILE A 122 -17.60 -4.71 -0.61
CA ILE A 122 -16.37 -5.10 0.08
C ILE A 122 -16.08 -6.59 -0.13
N ASP A 123 -17.07 -7.44 0.11
CA ASP A 123 -16.93 -8.90 -0.07
C ASP A 123 -16.62 -9.28 -1.51
N ARG A 124 -17.14 -8.52 -2.49
CA ARG A 124 -16.82 -8.71 -3.91
C ARG A 124 -15.36 -8.41 -4.20
N ILE A 125 -14.81 -7.35 -3.63
CA ILE A 125 -13.39 -6.99 -3.80
C ILE A 125 -12.51 -8.13 -3.27
N TYR A 126 -12.79 -8.62 -2.04
CA TYR A 126 -12.07 -9.78 -1.49
C TYR A 126 -12.28 -11.05 -2.31
N SER A 127 -13.49 -11.29 -2.83
CA SER A 127 -13.77 -12.44 -3.69
C SER A 127 -12.93 -12.41 -4.97
N ILE A 128 -12.72 -11.24 -5.58
CA ILE A 128 -11.86 -11.10 -6.76
C ILE A 128 -10.39 -11.25 -6.36
N ASN A 129 -9.96 -10.61 -5.27
CA ASN A 129 -8.58 -10.67 -4.75
C ASN A 129 -8.14 -12.12 -4.49
N ASN A 130 -9.02 -12.90 -3.86
CA ASN A 130 -8.73 -14.26 -3.42
C ASN A 130 -9.05 -15.31 -4.50
N ALA A 131 -9.61 -14.91 -5.64
CA ALA A 131 -9.96 -15.83 -6.71
C ALA A 131 -8.72 -16.36 -7.43
N ASN A 132 -8.73 -17.67 -7.68
CA ASN A 132 -7.75 -18.36 -8.51
C ASN A 132 -8.40 -18.83 -9.82
N TYR A 133 -8.79 -17.87 -10.67
CA TYR A 133 -9.40 -18.10 -11.98
C TYR A 133 -8.52 -18.96 -12.91
N VAL A 134 -7.19 -18.84 -12.82
CA VAL A 134 -6.25 -19.59 -13.66
C VAL A 134 -5.17 -20.27 -12.79
N PRO A 135 -5.46 -21.46 -12.23
CA PRO A 135 -4.64 -22.08 -11.18
C PRO A 135 -3.25 -22.52 -11.60
N PHE A 136 -3.02 -22.76 -12.89
CA PHE A 136 -1.74 -23.22 -13.42
C PHE A 136 -0.80 -22.06 -13.84
N SER A 137 -1.24 -20.80 -13.77
CA SER A 137 -0.44 -19.66 -14.19
C SER A 137 -0.74 -18.42 -13.34
N PRO A 138 0.15 -18.07 -12.40
CA PRO A 138 -0.01 -16.86 -11.57
C PRO A 138 -0.15 -15.59 -12.41
N THR A 139 0.59 -15.46 -13.50
CA THR A 139 0.53 -14.30 -14.39
C THR A 139 -0.82 -14.19 -15.10
N LEU A 140 -1.37 -15.30 -15.62
CA LEU A 140 -2.69 -15.29 -16.25
C LEU A 140 -3.80 -15.07 -15.22
N ASN A 141 -3.64 -15.64 -14.02
CA ASN A 141 -4.58 -15.40 -12.93
C ASN A 141 -4.65 -13.91 -12.57
N PHE A 142 -3.48 -13.27 -12.43
CA PHE A 142 -3.40 -11.83 -12.18
C PHE A 142 -4.17 -11.03 -13.24
N TYR A 143 -3.96 -11.30 -14.53
CA TYR A 143 -4.72 -10.60 -15.58
C TYR A 143 -6.22 -10.88 -15.52
N ALA A 144 -6.62 -12.11 -15.20
CA ALA A 144 -8.03 -12.44 -15.00
C ALA A 144 -8.62 -11.63 -13.83
N GLN A 145 -7.92 -11.52 -12.70
CA GLN A 145 -8.34 -10.70 -11.57
C GLN A 145 -8.46 -9.22 -11.96
N GLN A 146 -7.47 -8.66 -12.67
CA GLN A 146 -7.51 -7.27 -13.14
C GLN A 146 -8.71 -6.99 -14.06
N LEU A 147 -9.04 -7.93 -14.95
CA LEU A 147 -10.26 -7.85 -15.76
C LEU A 147 -11.51 -7.87 -14.90
N MET A 148 -11.56 -8.76 -13.90
CA MET A 148 -12.70 -8.85 -12.99
C MET A 148 -12.87 -7.57 -12.18
N TYR A 149 -11.79 -6.96 -11.69
CA TYR A 149 -11.84 -5.65 -11.05
C TYR A 149 -12.40 -4.58 -12.00
N TYR A 150 -11.84 -4.46 -13.21
CA TYR A 150 -12.28 -3.48 -14.19
C TYR A 150 -13.78 -3.56 -14.49
N PHE A 151 -14.35 -4.77 -14.56
CA PHE A 151 -15.78 -4.95 -14.87
C PHE A 151 -16.71 -4.88 -13.65
N ARG A 152 -16.20 -5.07 -12.43
CA ARG A 152 -17.05 -5.33 -11.25
C ARG A 152 -16.85 -4.36 -10.11
N VAL A 153 -15.80 -3.55 -10.15
CA VAL A 153 -15.49 -2.49 -9.19
C VAL A 153 -15.57 -1.15 -9.91
N LYS A 154 -16.37 -0.26 -9.36
CA LYS A 154 -16.65 1.06 -9.93
C LYS A 154 -15.36 1.88 -10.02
N ASP A 155 -15.13 2.52 -11.17
CA ASP A 155 -14.03 3.46 -11.43
C ASP A 155 -12.60 2.95 -11.20
N TYR A 156 -12.40 1.63 -11.01
CA TYR A 156 -11.10 1.01 -10.72
C TYR A 156 -10.00 1.39 -11.72
N GLY A 157 -10.33 1.46 -13.01
CA GLY A 157 -9.38 1.82 -14.06
C GLY A 157 -8.85 3.26 -13.94
N GLU A 158 -9.67 4.21 -13.51
CA GLU A 158 -9.23 5.60 -13.32
C GLU A 158 -8.39 5.74 -12.04
N MET A 159 -8.76 5.03 -10.96
CA MET A 159 -8.00 5.00 -9.71
C MET A 159 -6.56 4.54 -9.95
N LEU A 160 -6.37 3.37 -10.60
CA LEU A 160 -5.04 2.83 -10.90
C LEU A 160 -4.10 3.82 -11.62
N VAL A 161 -4.66 4.72 -12.44
CA VAL A 161 -3.90 5.61 -13.32
C VAL A 161 -3.62 6.98 -12.69
N ARG A 162 -4.21 7.27 -11.52
CA ARG A 162 -4.14 8.58 -10.82
C ARG A 162 -3.65 8.50 -9.36
N ASN A 163 -2.96 7.42 -9.00
CA ASN A 163 -2.47 7.11 -7.64
C ASN A 163 -1.12 7.75 -7.25
N GLN A 164 -0.81 9.00 -7.65
CA GLN A 164 0.49 9.62 -7.30
C GLN A 164 0.71 9.75 -5.79
N THR A 165 -0.37 9.96 -5.02
CA THR A 165 -0.32 10.10 -3.55
C THR A 165 0.06 8.84 -2.79
N HIS A 166 0.05 7.68 -3.44
CA HIS A 166 0.53 6.44 -2.82
C HIS A 166 2.07 6.43 -2.75
N PHE A 167 2.74 7.22 -3.59
CA PHE A 167 4.19 7.23 -3.72
C PHE A 167 4.86 8.29 -2.85
N THR A 168 6.05 7.95 -2.35
CA THR A 168 6.98 8.86 -1.69
C THR A 168 7.47 9.91 -2.67
N PRO A 169 7.55 11.19 -2.26
CA PRO A 169 7.31 11.70 -0.90
C PRO A 169 5.88 12.17 -0.64
N TRP A 170 4.96 12.03 -1.60
CA TRP A 170 3.61 12.57 -1.50
C TRP A 170 2.71 11.83 -0.49
N SER A 171 2.93 10.53 -0.26
CA SER A 171 2.25 9.78 0.81
C SER A 171 2.53 10.35 2.20
N ILE A 172 3.67 11.02 2.41
CA ILE A 172 3.98 11.73 3.66
C ILE A 172 2.98 12.87 3.87
N ARG A 173 2.64 13.62 2.81
CA ARG A 173 1.67 14.72 2.93
C ARG A 173 0.30 14.21 3.31
N VAL A 174 -0.13 13.08 2.76
CA VAL A 174 -1.40 12.45 3.10
C VAL A 174 -1.42 12.01 4.56
N TYR A 175 -0.33 11.40 5.05
CA TYR A 175 -0.18 11.05 6.46
C TYR A 175 -0.30 12.28 7.38
N ILE A 176 0.46 13.35 7.11
CA ILE A 176 0.41 14.58 7.91
C ILE A 176 -0.99 15.18 7.93
N LEU A 177 -1.65 15.23 6.79
CA LEU A 177 -2.99 15.78 6.66
C LEU A 177 -4.02 14.96 7.45
N GLY A 178 -4.06 13.65 7.20
CA GLY A 178 -5.02 12.75 7.84
C GLY A 178 -4.83 12.66 9.34
N HIS A 179 -3.57 12.54 9.78
CA HIS A 179 -3.26 12.46 11.20
C HIS A 179 -3.62 13.76 11.95
N ALA A 180 -3.32 14.92 11.37
CA ALA A 180 -3.71 16.20 11.96
C ALA A 180 -5.24 16.35 12.10
N ILE A 181 -6.00 15.91 11.10
CA ILE A 181 -7.46 15.90 11.13
C ILE A 181 -7.97 14.94 12.22
N ALA A 182 -7.40 13.73 12.30
CA ALA A 182 -7.74 12.75 13.32
C ALA A 182 -7.48 13.30 14.74
N LEU A 183 -6.36 13.98 14.98
CA LEU A 183 -6.03 14.63 16.25
C LEU A 183 -6.99 15.77 16.61
N ARG A 184 -7.41 16.59 15.64
CA ARG A 184 -8.43 17.62 15.87
C ARG A 184 -9.77 17.03 16.28
N TYR A 185 -10.20 15.92 15.68
CA TYR A 185 -11.42 15.23 16.07
C TYR A 185 -11.31 14.51 17.42
N ALA A 186 -10.14 13.97 17.74
CA ALA A 186 -9.85 13.48 19.09
C ALA A 186 -10.01 14.60 20.13
N ARG A 187 -9.48 15.81 19.83
CA ARG A 187 -9.61 16.96 20.71
C ARG A 187 -11.06 17.39 20.86
N LEU A 188 -11.83 17.47 19.77
CA LEU A 188 -13.27 17.76 19.84
C LEU A 188 -14.03 16.76 20.71
N SER A 189 -13.73 15.47 20.62
CA SER A 189 -14.33 14.46 21.49
C SER A 189 -14.04 14.72 22.96
N TYR A 190 -12.79 14.99 23.33
CA TYR A 190 -12.41 15.32 24.70
C TYR A 190 -13.16 16.57 25.21
N GLU A 191 -13.15 17.64 24.43
CA GLU A 191 -13.76 18.93 24.78
C GLU A 191 -15.29 18.83 24.94
N LEU A 192 -15.96 18.05 24.08
CA LEU A 192 -17.39 17.80 24.19
C LEU A 192 -17.75 16.99 25.45
N LYS A 193 -16.89 16.05 25.87
CA LYS A 193 -17.05 15.35 27.16
C LYS A 193 -16.90 16.30 28.35
N GLN A 194 -15.95 17.23 28.30
CA GLN A 194 -15.80 18.27 29.34
C GLN A 194 -17.04 19.16 29.39
N LEU A 195 -17.54 19.61 28.23
CA LEU A 195 -18.75 20.44 28.15
C LEU A 195 -20.02 19.70 28.61
N ALA A 196 -20.10 18.39 28.35
CA ALA A 196 -21.22 17.57 28.81
C ALA A 196 -21.24 17.39 30.34
N ALA A 197 -20.05 17.39 30.97
CA ALA A 197 -19.87 17.28 32.40
C ALA A 197 -20.01 18.62 33.14
N ASP A 198 -19.51 19.71 32.55
CA ASP A 198 -19.59 21.07 33.07
C ASP A 198 -20.06 22.07 32.00
N LYS A 199 -21.25 22.64 32.19
CA LYS A 199 -21.83 23.64 31.27
C LYS A 199 -21.05 24.94 31.23
N ASN A 200 -20.24 25.24 32.25
CA ASN A 200 -19.43 26.44 32.32
C ASN A 200 -18.04 26.26 31.67
N TYR A 201 -17.73 25.06 31.17
CA TYR A 201 -16.46 24.75 30.54
C TYR A 201 -16.15 25.71 29.38
N GLN A 202 -15.01 26.39 29.51
CA GLN A 202 -14.46 27.31 28.50
C GLN A 202 -13.28 26.64 27.78
N SER A 203 -13.15 26.96 26.50
CA SER A 203 -12.08 26.44 25.66
C SER A 203 -11.67 27.47 24.64
N ASP A 204 -10.37 27.63 24.48
CA ASP A 204 -9.78 28.46 23.43
C ASP A 204 -9.68 27.72 22.09
N ASN A 205 -10.13 26.45 22.02
CA ASN A 205 -10.12 25.67 20.80
C ASN A 205 -11.09 26.28 19.75
N PRO A 206 -10.59 26.79 18.60
CA PRO A 206 -11.43 27.39 17.58
C PRO A 206 -12.43 26.40 16.97
N ASP A 207 -12.08 25.12 16.87
CA ASP A 207 -12.96 24.10 16.29
C ASP A 207 -14.19 23.87 17.19
N LEU A 208 -14.00 23.82 18.52
CA LEU A 208 -15.12 23.68 19.45
C LEU A 208 -16.02 24.91 19.42
N ASN A 209 -15.43 26.11 19.33
CA ASN A 209 -16.18 27.37 19.31
C ASN A 209 -17.01 27.49 18.02
N THR A 210 -16.43 27.15 16.87
CA THR A 210 -17.18 27.05 15.60
C THR A 210 -18.31 26.02 15.69
N LEU A 211 -18.05 24.84 16.29
CA LEU A 211 -19.06 23.81 16.49
C LEU A 211 -20.22 24.29 17.38
N LYS A 212 -19.93 24.95 18.51
CA LYS A 212 -20.95 25.53 19.41
C LYS A 212 -21.85 26.51 18.67
N ILE A 213 -21.27 27.41 17.87
CA ILE A 213 -22.02 28.38 17.05
C ILE A 213 -22.93 27.64 16.05
N SER A 214 -22.40 26.62 15.37
CA SER A 214 -23.17 25.81 14.41
C SER A 214 -24.36 25.11 15.05
N LEU A 215 -24.18 24.50 16.23
CA LEU A 215 -25.25 23.81 16.97
C LEU A 215 -26.32 24.79 17.48
N GLN A 216 -25.91 25.96 17.99
CA GLN A 216 -26.83 27.01 18.44
C GLN A 216 -27.70 27.54 17.30
N ASN A 217 -27.10 27.80 16.14
CA ASN A 217 -27.82 28.31 14.96
C ASN A 217 -28.88 27.33 14.44
N LYS A 218 -28.74 26.03 14.75
CA LYS A 218 -29.67 24.97 14.32
C LYS A 218 -30.75 24.64 15.34
N ASN A 219 -30.82 25.36 16.46
CA ASN A 219 -31.71 25.06 17.59
C ASN A 219 -31.58 23.62 18.11
N GLU A 220 -30.40 22.99 17.97
CA GLU A 220 -30.18 21.65 18.52
C GLU A 220 -30.06 21.73 20.04
N PRO A 221 -30.85 20.93 20.81
CA PRO A 221 -30.77 20.95 22.26
C PRO A 221 -29.41 20.39 22.72
N LEU A 222 -28.58 21.27 23.29
CA LEU A 222 -27.29 20.95 23.92
C LEU A 222 -27.49 20.23 25.27
N SER A 223 -28.17 19.10 25.26
CA SER A 223 -28.29 18.22 26.42
C SER A 223 -26.97 17.48 26.66
N SER A 224 -26.71 17.06 27.90
CA SER A 224 -25.51 16.26 28.22
C SER A 224 -25.45 14.97 27.38
N ASN A 225 -26.59 14.31 27.15
CA ASN A 225 -26.67 13.12 26.31
C ASN A 225 -26.31 13.41 24.84
N THR A 226 -26.83 14.51 24.28
CA THR A 226 -26.50 14.92 22.90
C THR A 226 -25.01 15.19 22.74
N LEU A 227 -24.40 15.88 23.72
CA LEU A 227 -22.98 16.19 23.73
C LEU A 227 -22.12 14.93 23.86
N LEU A 228 -22.50 13.99 24.74
CA LEU A 228 -21.81 12.71 24.90
C LEU A 228 -21.90 11.84 23.64
N ASP A 229 -23.06 11.79 23.01
CA ASP A 229 -23.24 11.07 21.75
C ASP A 229 -22.37 11.67 20.64
N LEU A 230 -22.40 13.00 20.48
CA LEU A 230 -21.56 13.70 19.51
C LEU A 230 -20.05 13.49 19.82
N ALA A 231 -19.67 13.48 21.09
CA ALA A 231 -18.30 13.16 21.49
C ALA A 231 -17.88 11.73 21.08
N ASN A 232 -18.77 10.76 21.23
CA ASN A 232 -18.54 9.38 20.79
C ASN A 232 -18.42 9.26 19.26
N ARG A 233 -19.22 10.03 18.51
CA ARG A 233 -19.10 10.10 17.04
C ARG A 233 -17.77 10.72 16.61
N TYR A 234 -17.34 11.82 17.23
CA TYR A 234 -16.02 12.42 16.92
C TYR A 234 -14.85 11.49 17.31
N HIS A 235 -14.98 10.72 18.39
CA HIS A 235 -14.00 9.68 18.73
C HIS A 235 -13.92 8.61 17.62
N ALA A 236 -15.07 8.08 17.18
CA ALA A 236 -15.09 7.10 16.10
C ALA A 236 -14.61 7.68 14.75
N GLN A 237 -14.91 8.95 14.49
CA GLN A 237 -14.45 9.67 13.29
C GLN A 237 -12.93 9.88 13.29
N SER A 238 -12.35 10.18 14.45
CA SER A 238 -10.89 10.30 14.62
C SER A 238 -10.18 9.01 14.17
N TYR A 239 -10.60 7.86 14.68
CA TYR A 239 -10.06 6.57 14.23
C TYR A 239 -10.38 6.26 12.77
N SER A 240 -11.59 6.60 12.29
CA SER A 240 -11.94 6.30 10.91
C SER A 240 -11.06 7.04 9.90
N ILE A 241 -10.71 8.31 10.16
CA ILE A 241 -9.78 9.08 9.32
C ILE A 241 -8.36 8.55 9.44
N GLU A 242 -7.91 8.21 10.64
CA GLU A 242 -6.57 7.65 10.86
C GLU A 242 -6.40 6.33 10.10
N LEU A 243 -7.36 5.42 10.22
CA LEU A 243 -7.36 4.13 9.53
C LEU A 243 -7.46 4.30 8.01
N PHE A 244 -8.26 5.25 7.52
CA PHE A 244 -8.27 5.59 6.08
C PHE A 244 -6.89 6.07 5.61
N THR A 245 -6.23 6.90 6.43
CA THR A 245 -4.91 7.47 6.13
C THR A 245 -3.81 6.42 6.18
N PHE A 246 -3.97 5.40 7.04
CA PHE A 246 -3.03 4.30 7.16
C PHE A 246 -2.85 3.47 5.89
N HIS A 247 -3.77 3.54 4.93
CA HIS A 247 -3.53 3.01 3.60
C HIS A 247 -2.27 3.62 2.98
N TYR A 248 -2.23 4.94 2.85
CA TYR A 248 -1.10 5.69 2.28
C TYR A 248 0.16 5.58 3.16
N TYR A 249 -0.03 5.51 4.49
CA TYR A 249 1.08 5.31 5.42
C TYR A 249 1.74 3.96 5.22
N SER A 250 0.97 2.87 5.20
CA SER A 250 1.51 1.51 5.04
C SER A 250 2.04 1.28 3.62
N ASP A 251 1.44 1.91 2.61
CA ASP A 251 2.01 1.98 1.26
C ASP A 251 3.41 2.57 1.25
N HIS A 252 3.69 3.59 2.06
CA HIS A 252 5.04 4.16 2.19
C HIS A 252 6.10 3.12 2.59
N PHE A 253 5.71 2.03 3.26
CA PHE A 253 6.59 0.92 3.64
C PHE A 253 6.75 -0.15 2.55
N ALA A 254 5.92 -0.12 1.50
CA ALA A 254 6.07 -0.97 0.32
C ALA A 254 7.03 -0.31 -0.69
N THR A 255 8.08 -1.03 -1.11
CA THR A 255 9.21 -0.42 -1.83
C THR A 255 8.88 0.14 -3.20
N GLY A 256 7.89 -0.42 -3.87
CA GLY A 256 7.32 0.11 -5.11
C GLY A 256 6.68 1.48 -4.92
N HIS A 257 6.36 1.88 -3.70
CA HIS A 257 5.81 3.19 -3.37
C HIS A 257 6.88 4.14 -2.83
N MET A 258 8.13 3.70 -2.70
CA MET A 258 9.22 4.55 -2.22
C MET A 258 9.83 5.41 -3.34
N SER A 259 10.79 6.25 -2.96
CA SER A 259 11.41 7.24 -3.83
C SER A 259 12.18 6.67 -5.04
N MET A 260 12.40 5.35 -5.11
CA MET A 260 12.90 4.68 -6.32
C MET A 260 11.97 4.87 -7.54
N ILE A 261 10.66 4.98 -7.32
CA ILE A 261 9.71 5.29 -8.38
C ILE A 261 9.53 6.80 -8.49
N GLY A 262 9.05 7.46 -7.43
CA GLY A 262 8.87 8.91 -7.36
C GLY A 262 8.37 9.53 -8.68
N ASP A 263 9.15 10.46 -9.23
CA ASP A 263 8.86 11.16 -10.49
C ASP A 263 8.65 10.24 -11.71
N LEU A 264 9.25 9.04 -11.74
CA LEU A 264 9.06 8.11 -12.87
C LEU A 264 7.59 7.74 -13.06
N ARG A 265 6.78 7.71 -11.99
CA ARG A 265 5.34 7.44 -12.08
C ARG A 265 4.64 8.46 -12.99
N VAL A 266 5.06 9.71 -12.91
CA VAL A 266 4.49 10.83 -13.69
C VAL A 266 5.14 10.91 -15.07
N VAL A 267 6.48 10.95 -15.09
CA VAL A 267 7.28 11.16 -16.31
C VAL A 267 7.05 10.07 -17.35
N LEU A 268 6.92 8.81 -16.93
CA LEU A 268 6.66 7.70 -17.86
C LEU A 268 5.31 7.86 -18.55
N LYS A 269 4.25 8.17 -17.79
CA LYS A 269 2.90 8.37 -18.32
C LYS A 269 2.85 9.54 -19.30
N GLU A 270 3.42 10.69 -18.91
CA GLU A 270 3.42 11.90 -19.75
C GLU A 270 4.14 11.66 -21.08
N ARG A 271 5.29 10.98 -21.06
CA ARG A 271 6.12 10.79 -22.26
C ARG A 271 5.64 9.65 -23.15
N PHE A 272 5.20 8.54 -22.54
CA PHE A 272 4.96 7.29 -23.27
C PHE A 272 3.51 6.81 -23.22
N GLY A 273 2.60 7.55 -22.59
CA GLY A 273 1.17 7.24 -22.51
C GLY A 273 0.91 5.92 -21.76
N VAL A 274 0.00 5.11 -22.28
CA VAL A 274 -0.38 3.80 -21.71
C VAL A 274 0.85 2.90 -21.53
N TRP A 275 1.78 2.88 -22.49
CA TRP A 275 3.01 2.09 -22.38
C TRP A 275 3.88 2.55 -21.21
N GLY A 276 3.95 3.87 -21.00
CA GLY A 276 4.63 4.44 -19.84
C GLY A 276 4.01 4.01 -18.52
N ASN A 277 2.68 4.01 -18.43
CA ASN A 277 1.97 3.55 -17.23
C ASN A 277 2.27 2.07 -16.93
N ILE A 278 2.27 1.21 -17.96
CA ILE A 278 2.63 -0.20 -17.80
C ILE A 278 4.09 -0.34 -17.36
N LEU A 279 5.02 0.44 -17.92
CA LEU A 279 6.42 0.42 -17.50
C LEU A 279 6.61 0.88 -16.05
N ALA A 280 5.84 1.87 -15.58
CA ALA A 280 5.85 2.27 -14.18
C ALA A 280 5.40 1.11 -13.27
N ASN A 281 4.36 0.37 -13.68
CA ASN A 281 3.92 -0.83 -12.96
C ASN A 281 5.00 -1.93 -13.00
N ASN A 282 5.70 -2.14 -14.12
CA ASN A 282 6.78 -3.13 -14.18
C ASN A 282 7.94 -2.79 -13.23
N LEU A 283 8.32 -1.52 -13.15
CA LEU A 283 9.31 -1.06 -12.16
C LEU A 283 8.80 -1.29 -10.74
N HIS A 284 7.55 -0.92 -10.49
CA HIS A 284 6.88 -1.13 -9.21
C HIS A 284 6.89 -2.58 -8.77
N ASP A 285 6.47 -3.50 -9.64
CA ASP A 285 6.42 -4.93 -9.35
C ASP A 285 7.84 -5.50 -9.11
N GLU A 286 8.84 -5.11 -9.93
CA GLU A 286 10.24 -5.54 -9.74
C GLU A 286 10.80 -5.05 -8.41
N VAL A 287 10.59 -3.77 -8.06
CA VAL A 287 11.10 -3.16 -6.83
C VAL A 287 10.39 -3.70 -5.59
N ASN A 288 9.07 -3.97 -5.65
CA ASN A 288 8.34 -4.67 -4.58
C ASN A 288 8.91 -6.05 -4.33
N ARG A 289 9.23 -6.78 -5.41
CA ARG A 289 9.81 -8.11 -5.34
C ARG A 289 11.22 -8.09 -4.78
N VAL A 290 12.17 -7.34 -5.34
CA VAL A 290 13.58 -7.43 -4.89
C VAL A 290 13.85 -6.64 -3.61
N GLY A 291 13.07 -5.60 -3.37
CA GLY A 291 13.22 -4.73 -2.21
C GLY A 291 14.38 -3.73 -2.30
N VAL A 292 14.40 -2.80 -1.37
CA VAL A 292 15.44 -1.77 -1.21
C VAL A 292 15.91 -1.71 0.22
N TYR A 293 17.11 -1.16 0.44
CA TYR A 293 17.57 -0.81 1.78
C TYR A 293 17.13 0.59 2.15
N THR A 294 16.61 0.74 3.36
CA THR A 294 15.98 1.96 3.86
C THR A 294 16.60 2.42 5.17
N ILE A 295 16.42 3.71 5.44
CA ILE A 295 16.71 4.39 6.71
C ILE A 295 15.44 5.10 7.19
N ARG A 296 15.46 5.65 8.41
CA ARG A 296 14.35 6.43 8.99
C ARG A 296 14.72 7.92 9.03
N PRO A 297 14.63 8.65 7.91
CA PRO A 297 15.17 10.01 7.81
C PRO A 297 14.30 11.07 8.48
N TYR A 298 13.09 10.69 8.91
CA TYR A 298 12.10 11.56 9.54
C TYR A 298 12.04 11.37 11.06
N ASP A 299 12.93 10.55 11.64
CA ASP A 299 13.11 10.42 13.09
C ASP A 299 13.57 11.78 13.69
N PRO A 300 12.82 12.35 14.66
CA PRO A 300 13.22 13.59 15.34
C PRO A 300 14.48 13.42 16.20
N THR A 301 14.82 12.18 16.57
CA THR A 301 15.99 11.79 17.38
C THR A 301 16.84 10.75 16.63
N PRO A 302 17.39 11.09 15.46
CA PRO A 302 17.95 10.13 14.53
C PRO A 302 19.18 9.42 15.12
N ASN A 303 19.20 8.09 15.05
CA ASN A 303 20.39 7.31 15.36
C ASN A 303 21.29 7.17 14.13
N THR A 304 22.38 7.94 14.07
CA THR A 304 23.30 7.95 12.92
C THR A 304 24.08 6.64 12.73
N THR A 305 24.09 5.75 13.73
CA THR A 305 24.75 4.44 13.66
C THR A 305 23.78 3.32 13.31
N GLU A 306 22.50 3.60 13.13
CA GLU A 306 21.47 2.60 12.86
C GLU A 306 21.75 1.85 11.54
N ALA A 307 21.56 0.52 11.58
CA ALA A 307 21.68 -0.31 10.40
C ALA A 307 20.51 -0.05 9.45
N PRO A 308 20.73 -0.06 8.12
CA PRO A 308 19.62 0.04 7.19
C PRO A 308 18.77 -1.24 7.27
N SER A 309 17.48 -1.09 7.04
CA SER A 309 16.54 -2.22 6.99
C SER A 309 16.19 -2.56 5.55
N ARG A 310 15.95 -3.84 5.26
CA ARG A 310 15.41 -4.23 3.96
C ARG A 310 13.90 -4.03 3.98
N ALA A 311 13.40 -3.29 3.01
CA ALA A 311 11.98 -3.18 2.71
C ALA A 311 11.66 -4.00 1.45
N ARG A 312 10.46 -4.58 1.38
CA ARG A 312 9.80 -5.18 0.22
C ARG A 312 8.34 -4.72 0.24
N GLY A 313 7.62 -4.90 -0.87
CA GLY A 313 6.22 -4.48 -0.96
C GLY A 313 5.29 -5.61 -1.39
N ASP A 314 4.35 -5.31 -2.28
CA ASP A 314 3.18 -6.15 -2.60
C ASP A 314 3.46 -7.65 -2.74
N GLY A 315 2.74 -8.44 -1.94
CA GLY A 315 2.87 -9.90 -1.89
C GLY A 315 4.16 -10.39 -1.26
N LYS A 316 5.00 -9.47 -0.77
CA LYS A 316 6.27 -9.72 -0.10
C LYS A 316 6.40 -8.99 1.24
N PHE A 317 5.35 -8.33 1.71
CA PHE A 317 5.39 -7.54 2.93
C PHE A 317 5.44 -8.43 4.19
N ASP A 318 4.72 -9.55 4.20
CA ASP A 318 4.72 -10.47 5.35
C ASP A 318 5.84 -11.50 5.34
N THR A 319 6.80 -11.34 4.43
CA THR A 319 7.92 -12.28 4.27
C THR A 319 8.99 -12.07 5.33
N CYS A 320 9.73 -13.14 5.62
CA CYS A 320 10.83 -13.10 6.59
C CYS A 320 11.87 -12.00 6.30
N LEU A 321 12.17 -11.76 5.02
CA LEU A 321 13.13 -10.74 4.59
C LEU A 321 12.64 -9.30 4.83
N ASN A 322 11.34 -9.10 5.07
CA ASN A 322 10.74 -7.80 5.34
C ASN A 322 10.40 -7.60 6.83
N GLN A 323 10.78 -8.52 7.73
CA GLN A 323 10.35 -8.52 9.14
C GLN A 323 10.59 -7.19 9.87
N PHE A 324 11.74 -6.54 9.66
CA PHE A 324 12.12 -5.31 10.34
C PHE A 324 11.31 -4.11 9.81
N ASN A 325 11.06 -4.08 8.50
CA ASN A 325 10.24 -3.07 7.85
C ASN A 325 8.76 -3.20 8.25
N ARG A 326 8.22 -4.44 8.30
CA ARG A 326 6.88 -4.72 8.81
C ARG A 326 6.73 -4.28 10.27
N LEU A 327 7.70 -4.61 11.12
CA LEU A 327 7.68 -4.20 12.53
C LEU A 327 7.75 -2.68 12.67
N ALA A 328 8.57 -2.00 11.87
CA ALA A 328 8.61 -0.55 11.84
C ALA A 328 7.26 0.05 11.41
N CYS A 329 6.60 -0.51 10.40
CA CYS A 329 5.26 -0.08 9.96
C CYS A 329 4.25 -0.17 11.11
N LEU A 330 4.17 -1.32 11.77
CA LEU A 330 3.28 -1.54 12.91
C LEU A 330 3.59 -0.56 14.05
N ASN A 331 4.86 -0.42 14.44
CA ASN A 331 5.25 0.52 15.49
C ASN A 331 4.90 1.96 15.14
N GLY A 332 5.03 2.35 13.87
CA GLY A 332 4.63 3.65 13.35
C GLY A 332 3.13 3.91 13.44
N MET A 333 2.32 2.95 13.02
CA MET A 333 0.86 3.03 13.15
C MET A 333 0.43 3.08 14.62
N THR A 334 1.03 2.25 15.49
CA THR A 334 0.80 2.26 16.93
C THR A 334 1.20 3.60 17.56
N ALA A 335 2.32 4.19 17.13
CA ALA A 335 2.75 5.51 17.62
C ALA A 335 1.75 6.62 17.23
N SER A 336 1.23 6.62 16.00
CA SER A 336 0.17 7.57 15.61
C SER A 336 -1.12 7.37 16.42
N LEU A 337 -1.55 6.14 16.64
CA LEU A 337 -2.72 5.86 17.48
C LEU A 337 -2.51 6.27 18.94
N LYS A 338 -1.27 6.21 19.43
CA LYS A 338 -0.92 6.70 20.76
C LYS A 338 -1.11 8.22 20.87
N ASP A 339 -0.75 8.99 19.86
CA ASP A 339 -0.99 10.44 19.84
C ASP A 339 -2.49 10.74 19.94
N ILE A 340 -3.32 10.05 19.15
CA ILE A 340 -4.78 10.16 19.21
C ILE A 340 -5.29 9.85 20.63
N ASN A 341 -4.82 8.75 21.23
CA ASN A 341 -5.22 8.34 22.57
C ASN A 341 -4.80 9.33 23.67
N GLN A 342 -3.65 9.97 23.51
CA GLN A 342 -3.19 11.04 24.41
C GLN A 342 -4.09 12.27 24.30
N VAL A 343 -4.45 12.69 23.09
CA VAL A 343 -5.36 13.82 22.85
C VAL A 343 -6.78 13.54 23.33
N LEU A 344 -7.31 12.33 23.10
CA LEU A 344 -8.60 11.88 23.65
C LEU A 344 -8.63 11.93 25.19
N SER A 345 -7.45 11.84 25.82
CA SER A 345 -7.28 11.93 27.28
C SER A 345 -7.02 13.35 27.79
N GLY A 346 -7.03 14.35 26.91
CA GLY A 346 -6.88 15.76 27.25
C GLY A 346 -5.49 16.37 27.01
N SER A 347 -4.55 15.60 26.45
CA SER A 347 -3.24 16.14 26.04
C SER A 347 -3.39 17.17 24.93
N GLU A 348 -2.39 18.03 24.77
CA GLU A 348 -2.30 18.94 23.62
C GLU A 348 -2.05 18.15 22.33
N ILE A 349 -2.47 18.74 21.20
CA ILE A 349 -2.18 18.18 19.88
C ILE A 349 -0.68 18.36 19.61
N PRO A 350 0.09 17.30 19.32
CA PRO A 350 1.51 17.43 18.98
C PRO A 350 1.70 18.27 17.72
N GLU A 351 2.86 18.92 17.58
CA GLU A 351 3.21 19.61 16.33
C GLU A 351 3.40 18.59 15.20
N GLN A 352 3.13 18.99 13.95
CA GLN A 352 3.20 18.09 12.77
C GLN A 352 4.54 17.37 12.63
N LYS A 353 5.64 18.04 12.99
CA LYS A 353 7.00 17.46 12.92
C LYS A 353 7.27 16.39 13.99
N ASP A 354 6.43 16.32 15.01
CA ASP A 354 6.55 15.43 16.16
C ASP A 354 5.46 14.35 16.17
N PHE A 355 4.69 14.20 15.08
CA PHE A 355 3.73 13.12 14.92
C PHE A 355 4.42 11.76 15.04
N GLY A 356 3.85 10.89 15.88
CA GLY A 356 4.46 9.66 16.35
C GLY A 356 4.84 8.69 15.24
N GLY A 357 4.06 8.61 14.16
CA GLY A 357 4.36 7.73 13.04
C GLY A 357 5.60 8.14 12.22
N LEU A 358 6.04 9.41 12.28
CA LEU A 358 7.21 9.85 11.51
C LEU A 358 8.51 9.18 11.95
N VAL A 359 8.64 8.81 13.23
CA VAL A 359 9.84 8.17 13.79
C VAL A 359 10.15 6.81 13.16
N HIS A 360 9.15 6.18 12.55
CA HIS A 360 9.27 4.87 11.92
C HIS A 360 9.24 4.92 10.39
N MET A 361 8.89 6.05 9.80
CA MET A 361 8.64 6.17 8.37
C MET A 361 9.96 6.07 7.56
N PRO A 362 10.10 5.06 6.68
CA PRO A 362 11.35 4.78 5.98
C PRO A 362 11.49 5.57 4.68
N ASP A 363 12.72 5.80 4.23
CA ASP A 363 13.01 6.16 2.83
C ASP A 363 14.28 5.43 2.36
N VAL A 364 14.51 5.42 1.05
CA VAL A 364 15.63 4.74 0.41
C VAL A 364 16.97 5.27 0.92
N ASP A 365 17.86 4.35 1.30
CA ASP A 365 19.21 4.68 1.73
C ASP A 365 20.21 4.56 0.60
N PHE A 366 20.51 5.68 -0.06
CA PHE A 366 21.52 5.74 -1.11
C PHE A 366 22.97 5.60 -0.61
N ASN A 367 23.19 5.51 0.72
CA ASN A 367 24.50 5.21 1.30
C ASN A 367 24.71 3.73 1.63
N SER A 368 23.71 2.89 1.34
CA SER A 368 23.81 1.43 1.39
C SER A 368 23.71 0.85 -0.01
N ARG A 369 24.12 -0.40 -0.17
CA ARG A 369 23.94 -1.14 -1.43
C ARG A 369 22.48 -1.12 -1.87
N GLN A 370 22.25 -1.15 -3.18
CA GLN A 370 20.89 -1.21 -3.73
C GLN A 370 20.84 -2.19 -4.91
N HIS A 371 19.68 -2.79 -5.14
CA HIS A 371 19.46 -3.55 -6.37
C HIS A 371 19.43 -2.60 -7.57
N GLN A 372 20.00 -3.03 -8.68
CA GLN A 372 20.00 -2.30 -9.94
C GLN A 372 18.56 -2.16 -10.47
N PRO A 373 17.98 -0.94 -10.56
CA PRO A 373 16.58 -0.76 -10.89
C PRO A 373 16.29 -0.98 -12.38
N LEU A 374 15.09 -1.46 -12.74
CA LEU A 374 14.69 -1.62 -14.15
C LEU A 374 14.81 -0.31 -14.96
N LEU A 375 14.41 0.82 -14.35
CA LEU A 375 14.36 2.15 -14.94
C LEU A 375 15.02 3.17 -14.03
N VAL A 376 15.69 4.16 -14.62
CA VAL A 376 16.23 5.33 -13.90
C VAL A 376 15.88 6.63 -14.62
N LEU A 377 15.62 7.68 -13.84
CA LEU A 377 15.50 9.05 -14.33
C LEU A 377 16.85 9.76 -14.13
N SER A 378 17.45 10.24 -15.21
CA SER A 378 18.71 11.01 -15.17
C SER A 378 18.64 12.18 -16.14
N LYS A 379 18.93 13.39 -15.65
CA LYS A 379 18.94 14.64 -16.44
C LYS A 379 17.68 14.81 -17.31
N GLY A 380 16.51 14.51 -16.72
CA GLY A 380 15.23 14.60 -17.41
C GLY A 380 15.05 13.58 -18.54
N LYS A 381 15.80 12.48 -18.57
CA LYS A 381 15.65 11.38 -19.53
C LYS A 381 15.45 10.06 -18.80
N VAL A 382 14.65 9.19 -19.41
CA VAL A 382 14.36 7.85 -18.86
C VAL A 382 15.29 6.84 -19.51
N TYR A 383 15.94 6.04 -18.69
CA TYR A 383 16.82 4.97 -19.12
C TYR A 383 16.33 3.63 -18.57
N TYR A 384 16.54 2.55 -19.31
CA TYR A 384 16.23 1.19 -18.87
C TYR A 384 17.47 0.29 -18.92
N ARG A 385 17.53 -0.70 -18.02
CA ARG A 385 18.62 -1.67 -17.94
C ARG A 385 18.74 -2.45 -19.26
N SER A 386 19.94 -2.50 -19.87
CA SER A 386 20.13 -3.17 -21.16
C SER A 386 19.92 -4.68 -21.05
N ASN A 387 20.34 -5.26 -19.93
CA ASN A 387 20.15 -6.66 -19.62
C ASN A 387 18.96 -6.85 -18.68
N LEU A 388 17.77 -7.05 -19.24
CA LEU A 388 16.53 -7.07 -18.47
C LEU A 388 16.47 -8.23 -17.46
N SER A 389 17.06 -9.38 -17.77
CA SER A 389 16.94 -10.60 -16.96
C SER A 389 17.90 -10.71 -15.78
N LYS A 390 18.85 -9.79 -15.65
CA LYS A 390 19.84 -9.79 -14.56
C LYS A 390 19.71 -8.53 -13.73
N ILE A 391 19.65 -8.70 -12.42
CA ILE A 391 19.65 -7.61 -11.43
C ILE A 391 20.93 -7.73 -10.61
N GLU A 392 21.83 -6.76 -10.76
CA GLU A 392 23.05 -6.68 -9.98
C GLU A 392 22.80 -5.96 -8.64
N ILE A 393 23.63 -6.25 -7.63
CA ILE A 393 23.67 -5.47 -6.38
C ILE A 393 24.80 -4.45 -6.51
N LEU A 394 24.44 -3.17 -6.44
CA LEU A 394 25.34 -2.05 -6.64
C LEU A 394 25.79 -1.51 -5.28
N SER A 395 27.08 -1.16 -5.16
CA SER A 395 27.56 -0.33 -4.06
C SER A 395 26.98 1.10 -4.14
N PRO A 396 27.00 1.87 -3.04
CA PRO A 396 26.58 3.27 -3.04
C PRO A 396 27.23 4.11 -4.16
N THR A 397 28.53 3.94 -4.38
CA THR A 397 29.28 4.66 -5.41
C THR A 397 28.90 4.25 -6.82
N GLU A 398 28.70 2.95 -7.07
CA GLU A 398 28.22 2.48 -8.38
C GLU A 398 26.81 2.99 -8.67
N TYR A 399 25.94 3.00 -7.66
CA TYR A 399 24.58 3.51 -7.82
C TYR A 399 24.58 5.02 -8.14
N GLU A 400 25.44 5.79 -7.49
CA GLU A 400 25.64 7.22 -7.78
C GLU A 400 26.16 7.44 -9.22
N GLN A 401 27.17 6.68 -9.64
CA GLN A 401 27.72 6.73 -10.99
C GLN A 401 26.69 6.34 -12.06
N LEU A 402 25.86 5.33 -11.77
CA LEU A 402 24.72 4.94 -12.59
C LEU A 402 23.76 6.12 -12.78
N ARG A 403 23.37 6.83 -11.72
CA ARG A 403 22.48 8.00 -11.82
C ARG A 403 23.11 9.16 -12.59
N GLN A 404 24.42 9.36 -12.49
CA GLN A 404 25.13 10.44 -13.19
C GLN A 404 25.33 10.15 -14.69
N ASN A 405 25.58 8.88 -15.05
CA ASN A 405 25.84 8.45 -16.41
C ASN A 405 25.30 7.03 -16.68
N PRO A 406 23.99 6.88 -16.93
CA PRO A 406 23.37 5.55 -17.07
C PRO A 406 23.93 4.72 -18.23
N GLU A 407 24.28 5.36 -19.35
CA GLU A 407 24.75 4.66 -20.55
C GLU A 407 26.07 3.93 -20.33
N LYS A 408 27.00 4.52 -19.56
CA LYS A 408 28.26 3.87 -19.18
C LYS A 408 28.09 2.71 -18.20
N HIS A 409 26.92 2.60 -17.56
CA HIS A 409 26.62 1.61 -16.52
C HIS A 409 25.53 0.63 -16.98
N GLY A 410 25.48 0.34 -18.29
CA GLY A 410 24.65 -0.73 -18.83
C GLY A 410 23.20 -0.34 -19.09
N TYR A 411 22.85 0.94 -19.15
CA TYR A 411 21.49 1.37 -19.49
C TYR A 411 21.39 1.96 -20.89
N ARG A 412 20.17 1.99 -21.44
CA ARG A 412 19.83 2.61 -22.72
C ARG A 412 18.71 3.60 -22.55
N GLU A 413 18.79 4.72 -23.27
CA GLU A 413 17.72 5.74 -23.25
C GLU A 413 16.43 5.16 -23.87
N LEU A 414 15.31 5.40 -23.18
CA LEU A 414 13.97 5.15 -23.69
C LEU A 414 13.50 6.39 -24.46
N THR A 415 13.62 6.36 -25.79
CA THR A 415 13.51 7.58 -26.60
C THR A 415 12.11 7.90 -27.11
N ASN A 416 11.24 6.90 -27.31
CA ASN A 416 9.92 7.12 -27.91
C ASN A 416 8.91 6.01 -27.55
N LYS A 417 7.63 6.26 -27.89
CA LYS A 417 6.50 5.34 -27.61
C LYS A 417 6.68 3.94 -28.21
N TRP A 418 7.36 3.82 -29.36
CA TRP A 418 7.61 2.52 -29.98
C TRP A 418 8.67 1.72 -29.23
N ALA A 419 9.72 2.39 -28.73
CA ALA A 419 10.69 1.78 -27.83
C ALA A 419 10.03 1.34 -26.51
N ALA A 420 9.12 2.15 -25.96
CA ALA A 420 8.34 1.80 -24.77
C ALA A 420 7.44 0.59 -25.01
N PHE A 421 6.70 0.55 -26.12
CA PHE A 421 5.91 -0.60 -26.54
C PHE A 421 6.77 -1.87 -26.61
N LYS A 422 7.90 -1.84 -27.33
CA LYS A 422 8.82 -2.98 -27.44
C LYS A 422 9.31 -3.48 -26.09
N LEU A 423 9.65 -2.57 -25.17
CA LEU A 423 10.07 -2.93 -23.82
C LEU A 423 8.94 -3.59 -23.03
N VAL A 424 7.73 -3.01 -23.07
CA VAL A 424 6.53 -3.59 -22.46
C VAL A 424 6.26 -5.00 -23.00
N THR A 425 6.28 -5.18 -24.32
CA THR A 425 6.07 -6.49 -24.96
C THR A 425 7.06 -7.53 -24.44
N LYS A 426 8.35 -7.19 -24.34
CA LYS A 426 9.37 -8.09 -23.78
C LYS A 426 9.03 -8.51 -22.36
N LEU A 427 8.75 -7.55 -21.49
CA LEU A 427 8.53 -7.82 -20.07
C LEU A 427 7.20 -8.53 -19.78
N ARG A 428 6.12 -8.20 -20.51
CA ARG A 428 4.76 -8.70 -20.25
C ARG A 428 4.43 -9.99 -21.02
N LEU A 429 4.93 -10.16 -22.25
CA LEU A 429 4.64 -11.37 -23.06
C LEU A 429 5.71 -12.46 -22.94
N PHE A 430 6.93 -12.10 -22.54
CA PHE A 430 8.04 -13.05 -22.41
C PHE A 430 8.72 -12.97 -21.03
N PRO A 431 7.95 -13.02 -19.92
CA PRO A 431 8.51 -12.87 -18.58
C PRO A 431 9.57 -13.92 -18.26
N TYR A 432 9.43 -15.15 -18.78
CA TYR A 432 10.42 -16.22 -18.60
C TYR A 432 11.84 -15.85 -19.08
N VAL A 433 11.95 -14.95 -20.07
CA VAL A 433 13.24 -14.54 -20.65
C VAL A 433 13.72 -13.20 -20.08
N TYR A 434 12.79 -12.31 -19.72
CA TYR A 434 13.13 -10.91 -19.42
C TYR A 434 12.79 -10.47 -17.99
N ASP A 435 12.13 -11.29 -17.18
CA ASP A 435 11.96 -11.00 -15.76
C ASP A 435 13.32 -11.06 -15.05
N GLY A 436 13.63 -10.02 -14.27
CA GLY A 436 14.93 -9.83 -13.67
C GLY A 436 15.17 -10.75 -12.48
N SER A 437 16.25 -11.52 -12.50
CA SER A 437 16.68 -12.31 -11.34
C SER A 437 17.87 -11.65 -10.66
N VAL A 438 17.87 -11.59 -9.32
CA VAL A 438 19.00 -11.07 -8.54
C VAL A 438 20.18 -12.01 -8.71
N MET A 439 21.30 -11.47 -9.21
CA MET A 439 22.51 -12.24 -9.45
C MET A 439 23.25 -12.49 -8.15
N PRO A 440 23.85 -13.69 -7.95
CA PRO A 440 24.72 -13.92 -6.81
C PRO A 440 25.93 -12.97 -6.87
N VAL A 441 26.30 -12.43 -5.71
CA VAL A 441 27.45 -11.55 -5.56
C VAL A 441 28.66 -12.40 -5.18
N SER A 442 29.79 -12.23 -5.86
CA SER A 442 31.04 -12.90 -5.48
C SER A 442 31.57 -12.33 -4.15
N ASP A 443 32.35 -13.12 -3.41
CA ASP A 443 32.92 -12.68 -2.14
C ASP A 443 33.79 -11.41 -2.29
N GLU A 444 34.54 -11.32 -3.39
CA GLU A 444 35.34 -10.14 -3.75
C GLU A 444 34.45 -8.89 -3.94
N LYS A 445 33.35 -9.04 -4.69
CA LYS A 445 32.43 -7.94 -4.94
C LYS A 445 31.68 -7.54 -3.68
N LEU A 446 31.31 -8.51 -2.85
CA LEU A 446 30.69 -8.27 -1.56
C LEU A 446 31.61 -7.48 -0.63
N ALA A 447 32.90 -7.84 -0.58
CA ALA A 447 33.89 -7.12 0.21
C ALA A 447 34.08 -5.67 -0.29
N GLU A 448 34.09 -5.45 -1.60
CA GLU A 448 34.13 -4.11 -2.21
C GLU A 448 32.92 -3.26 -1.79
N ILE A 449 31.71 -3.82 -1.88
CA ILE A 449 30.47 -3.14 -1.49
C ILE A 449 30.52 -2.76 0.00
N ILE A 450 30.91 -3.69 0.88
CA ILE A 450 31.01 -3.45 2.33
C ILE A 450 32.04 -2.36 2.62
N ALA A 451 33.18 -2.36 1.93
CA ALA A 451 34.21 -1.33 2.08
C ALA A 451 33.70 0.05 1.67
N ASP A 452 32.92 0.15 0.59
CA ASP A 452 32.31 1.41 0.15
C ASP A 452 31.27 1.92 1.15
N GLU A 453 30.38 1.06 1.64
CA GLU A 453 29.39 1.39 2.68
C GLU A 453 30.08 1.93 3.94
N LYS A 454 31.14 1.24 4.40
CA LYS A 454 31.93 1.65 5.57
C LYS A 454 32.68 2.95 5.33
N ARG A 455 33.14 3.22 4.11
CA ARG A 455 33.77 4.51 3.76
C ARG A 455 32.76 5.66 3.85
N ARG A 456 31.51 5.45 3.44
CA ARG A 456 30.46 6.47 3.48
C ARG A 456 29.91 6.71 4.89
N ASN A 457 29.72 5.65 5.67
CA ASN A 457 29.35 5.77 7.09
C ASN A 457 30.15 4.76 7.94
N PRO A 458 31.30 5.17 8.51
CA PRO A 458 32.17 4.28 9.27
C PRO A 458 31.57 3.70 10.55
N GLN A 459 30.58 4.38 11.13
CA GLN A 459 29.97 4.03 12.40
C GLN A 459 28.66 3.26 12.26
N ARG A 460 28.24 2.97 11.02
CA ARG A 460 26.98 2.28 10.73
C ARG A 460 27.05 0.82 11.17
N ALA A 461 26.04 0.38 11.92
CA ALA A 461 25.87 -1.01 12.28
C ALA A 461 25.64 -1.88 11.02
N PRO A 462 26.08 -3.15 11.03
CA PRO A 462 25.89 -4.05 9.90
C PRO A 462 24.40 -4.34 9.66
N ILE A 463 24.05 -4.64 8.41
CA ILE A 463 22.70 -5.04 8.01
C ILE A 463 22.25 -6.24 8.86
N PRO A 464 21.11 -6.15 9.56
CA PRO A 464 20.67 -7.22 10.43
C PRO A 464 20.18 -8.43 9.61
N THR A 465 20.55 -9.62 10.05
CA THR A 465 20.02 -10.87 9.51
C THR A 465 18.65 -11.15 10.14
N PRO A 466 17.63 -11.53 9.34
CA PRO A 466 16.35 -11.88 9.91
C PRO A 466 16.45 -13.14 10.79
N THR A 467 15.58 -13.23 11.80
CA THR A 467 15.58 -14.34 12.79
C THR A 467 14.86 -15.58 12.28
N CYS A 468 14.07 -15.44 11.22
CA CYS A 468 13.35 -16.52 10.55
C CYS A 468 14.15 -17.07 9.36
N LEU A 469 13.73 -18.24 8.86
CA LEU A 469 14.26 -18.78 7.62
C LEU A 469 13.67 -17.99 6.44
N PRO A 470 14.51 -17.40 5.57
CA PRO A 470 14.01 -16.72 4.38
C PRO A 470 13.31 -17.72 3.46
N GLU A 471 12.28 -17.24 2.77
CA GLU A 471 11.60 -18.02 1.73
C GLU A 471 12.59 -18.47 0.66
N ASN A 472 12.44 -19.71 0.20
CA ASN A 472 13.03 -20.11 -1.07
C ASN A 472 12.33 -19.28 -2.16
N GLU A 473 13.01 -18.26 -2.69
CA GLU A 473 12.52 -17.62 -3.91
C GLU A 473 12.49 -18.70 -4.99
N PRO A 474 11.36 -18.93 -5.67
CA PRO A 474 11.32 -19.84 -6.80
C PRO A 474 12.23 -19.26 -7.88
N THR A 475 13.50 -19.66 -7.86
CA THR A 475 14.36 -19.54 -9.02
C THR A 475 13.69 -20.31 -10.12
N VAL A 476 13.60 -19.70 -11.30
CA VAL A 476 13.18 -20.36 -12.52
C VAL A 476 13.93 -21.71 -12.62
N PHE A 477 13.19 -22.81 -12.39
CA PHE A 477 13.61 -24.23 -12.37
C PHE A 477 14.40 -24.78 -11.16
N ASP A 478 13.69 -25.40 -10.21
CA ASP A 478 14.11 -26.72 -9.70
C ASP A 478 13.10 -27.80 -10.16
N TRP A 479 13.40 -28.41 -11.31
CA TRP A 479 12.62 -29.53 -11.85
C TRP A 479 12.74 -30.82 -11.02
N ARG A 480 13.57 -30.82 -9.96
CA ARG A 480 13.73 -31.96 -9.04
C ARG A 480 12.90 -31.82 -7.77
N THR A 481 12.39 -30.64 -7.45
CA THR A 481 11.28 -30.54 -6.48
C THR A 481 10.00 -31.02 -7.14
N LYS A 482 9.64 -32.28 -6.88
CA LYS A 482 8.26 -32.76 -7.08
C LYS A 482 7.34 -31.81 -6.30
N ALA A 483 6.61 -30.96 -7.01
CA ALA A 483 5.45 -30.30 -6.44
C ALA A 483 4.56 -31.39 -5.84
N SER A 484 4.30 -31.32 -4.53
CA SER A 484 3.43 -32.26 -3.81
C SER A 484 1.95 -32.03 -4.12
N TRP A 485 1.62 -31.74 -5.37
CA TRP A 485 0.27 -31.45 -5.85
C TRP A 485 0.07 -32.05 -7.22
N ARG A 486 -0.09 -33.38 -7.27
CA ARG A 486 -0.67 -34.09 -8.42
C ARG A 486 -1.36 -35.36 -7.92
N ASN A 487 -2.66 -35.28 -7.64
CA ASN A 487 -3.48 -36.48 -7.70
C ASN A 487 -3.87 -36.68 -9.17
N ASN A 488 -3.70 -37.90 -9.68
CA ASN A 488 -3.96 -38.26 -11.10
C ASN A 488 -5.37 -37.91 -11.61
N LYS A 489 -6.29 -37.58 -10.71
CA LYS A 489 -7.66 -37.14 -11.02
C LYS A 489 -7.67 -35.77 -11.73
N ASP A 490 -6.85 -34.82 -11.27
CA ASP A 490 -6.81 -33.46 -11.83
C ASP A 490 -6.27 -33.44 -13.27
N SER A 491 -5.33 -34.34 -13.59
CA SER A 491 -4.81 -34.50 -14.96
C SER A 491 -5.84 -35.09 -15.93
N LEU A 492 -6.75 -35.93 -15.44
CA LEU A 492 -7.80 -36.53 -16.26
C LEU A 492 -8.94 -35.53 -16.49
N ASP A 493 -9.31 -34.75 -15.48
CA ASP A 493 -10.35 -33.72 -15.60
C ASP A 493 -9.94 -32.55 -16.51
N ILE A 494 -8.65 -32.21 -16.55
CA ILE A 494 -8.11 -31.21 -17.49
C ILE A 494 -8.13 -31.74 -18.93
N LEU A 495 -7.76 -33.00 -19.16
CA LEU A 495 -7.83 -33.62 -20.48
C LEU A 495 -9.27 -33.77 -20.96
N ASP A 496 -10.21 -34.04 -20.06
CA ASP A 496 -11.63 -34.16 -20.38
C ASP A 496 -12.24 -32.77 -20.66
N GLY A 497 -11.88 -31.75 -19.88
CA GLY A 497 -12.26 -30.35 -20.13
C GLY A 497 -11.71 -29.81 -21.46
N LEU A 498 -10.46 -30.15 -21.81
CA LEU A 498 -9.86 -29.79 -23.10
C LEU A 498 -10.52 -30.53 -24.27
N LYS A 499 -10.93 -31.79 -24.10
CA LYS A 499 -11.72 -32.51 -25.11
C LYS A 499 -13.12 -31.92 -25.28
N LYS A 500 -13.76 -31.52 -24.18
CA LYS A 500 -15.15 -31.04 -24.17
C LYS A 500 -15.30 -29.61 -24.73
N HIS A 501 -14.24 -28.80 -24.67
CA HIS A 501 -14.28 -27.40 -25.08
C HIS A 501 -13.26 -27.00 -26.16
N SER A 502 -12.60 -27.98 -26.80
CA SER A 502 -11.75 -27.71 -27.96
C SER A 502 -12.57 -27.25 -29.17
N ILE A 503 -12.24 -26.06 -29.68
CA ILE A 503 -12.82 -25.43 -30.87
C ILE A 503 -12.27 -26.07 -32.16
N LEU A 504 -11.27 -26.96 -32.05
CA LEU A 504 -10.78 -27.79 -33.14
C LEU A 504 -11.56 -29.11 -33.16
N GLY A 505 -12.66 -29.12 -33.90
CA GLY A 505 -13.54 -30.28 -34.04
C GLY A 505 -12.81 -31.51 -34.59
N ALA A 506 -12.80 -32.60 -33.82
CA ALA A 506 -12.56 -33.91 -34.39
C ALA A 506 -13.77 -34.27 -35.26
N LYS A 507 -13.57 -34.34 -36.58
CA LYS A 507 -14.56 -34.91 -37.51
C LYS A 507 -14.91 -36.32 -37.03
N GLN A 508 -16.14 -36.52 -36.56
CA GLN A 508 -16.70 -37.86 -36.45
C GLN A 508 -16.91 -38.41 -37.86
N ALA A 509 -16.30 -39.56 -38.16
CA ALA A 509 -16.74 -40.43 -39.24
C ALA A 509 -17.78 -41.42 -38.68
N PRO A 510 -18.81 -41.82 -39.45
CA PRO A 510 -19.95 -42.56 -38.92
C PRO A 510 -19.76 -44.08 -38.86
N SER A 511 -20.49 -44.66 -37.92
CA SER A 511 -21.03 -46.04 -37.78
C SER A 511 -20.07 -47.21 -37.60
N ALA A 512 -20.23 -47.94 -36.50
CA ALA A 512 -21.09 -49.13 -36.49
C ALA A 512 -21.43 -49.54 -35.05
N ILE A 513 -22.70 -49.79 -34.79
CA ILE A 513 -23.26 -50.36 -33.58
C ILE A 513 -23.08 -51.88 -33.67
N GLN A 514 -22.52 -52.49 -32.62
CA GLN A 514 -22.83 -53.87 -32.25
C GLN A 514 -23.12 -53.90 -30.75
N GLU A 515 -24.35 -54.32 -30.45
CA GLU A 515 -24.88 -54.63 -29.14
C GLU A 515 -24.10 -55.78 -28.50
N GLU A 516 -23.89 -55.74 -27.18
CA GLU A 516 -23.83 -56.96 -26.38
C GLU A 516 -24.38 -56.68 -24.97
N GLU A 517 -25.22 -57.62 -24.53
CA GLU A 517 -26.20 -57.57 -23.46
C GLU A 517 -25.60 -57.55 -22.04
N GLU A 518 -26.33 -56.91 -21.12
CA GLU A 518 -26.22 -57.11 -19.68
C GLU A 518 -26.62 -58.53 -19.28
N VAL A 519 -25.81 -59.23 -18.47
CA VAL A 519 -26.34 -60.15 -17.44
C VAL A 519 -25.45 -60.18 -16.18
N GLN A 520 -26.00 -59.57 -15.12
CA GLN A 520 -26.04 -59.94 -13.70
C GLN A 520 -24.82 -60.61 -13.01
N LEU A 521 -24.27 -59.87 -12.05
CA LEU A 521 -23.60 -60.40 -10.86
C LEU A 521 -24.62 -61.10 -9.94
N ASN A 522 -24.37 -62.37 -9.62
CA ASN A 522 -25.00 -63.08 -8.50
C ASN A 522 -24.04 -63.14 -7.30
N LEU A 523 -24.58 -62.89 -6.12
CA LEU A 523 -23.92 -62.77 -4.81
C LEU A 523 -23.58 -64.13 -4.17
N GLY A 524 -22.50 -64.15 -3.37
CA GLY A 524 -22.19 -65.17 -2.33
C GLY A 524 -21.42 -66.39 -2.86
N VAL A 525 -20.36 -66.90 -2.22
CA VAL A 525 -19.91 -66.91 -0.82
C VAL A 525 -18.39 -66.78 -0.76
#